data_AF-A0A523DCY7-F1
#
_entry.id   AF-A0A523DCY7-F1
#
_cell.length_a   1.000
_cell.length_b   1.000
_cell.length_c   1.000
_cell.angle_alpha   90.00
_cell.angle_beta   90.00
_cell.angle_gamma   90.00
#
_symmetry.space_group_name_H-M   'P 1'
#
loop_
_entity.id
_entity.type
_entity.pdbx_description
1 polymer ?
#
loop_
_entity_poly.entity_id
_entity_poly.type
_entity_poly.pdbx_seq_one_letter_code
_entity_poly.pdbx_strand_id
1 'polypeptide(L)'
;MSNRSVARRHPVPWLALAGVLVIVVAVGAAQQRQRTPDGRTRPPGIPRVALPDAPFIINTHEIAQVRVVVVTRGLSHPWGMAFLPDGDMLVTEREGRLRMIRDGVLDPEPIDGVPEVLARGLSGLMDVALHPEFTDNRLVYLSYTRSLGEREATVALIRGRLDGMTLRDVEDVFVAEPWGGSTASARIAFAPDGLLYMTVGGAFGVGAGAGRAQDPSSHAGKLLRLRDDGSVPDDNPFVGRPGYQPEIFSMGHRNQQGLAFHPETAALWATEHAVQGGDELNVIESGKNYGWPVVSYGRQYNGPRVTERFWQDGMEEPVVFWVPSIAPSGLTFYTGDRFPAWKGNLFVGSLMTGRIGRTGHLERIVFTENGEELRREWLLTELKQRIRDVRQGPDGLIYVLTEANRAALLRLEPVE
;
A
#
# COMPACT_ATOMS: atom_id res chain seq x y z
N MET A 1 -91.70 22.07 -38.58
CA MET A 1 -92.42 21.43 -37.44
C MET A 1 -91.39 21.22 -36.35
N SER A 2 -91.30 22.13 -35.38
CA SER A 2 -91.96 22.05 -34.08
C SER A 2 -91.08 21.40 -33.00
N ASN A 3 -90.71 22.26 -32.05
CA ASN A 3 -90.68 22.05 -30.61
C ASN A 3 -89.49 21.42 -29.86
N ARG A 4 -89.04 22.27 -28.91
CA ARG A 4 -88.82 22.05 -27.46
C ARG A 4 -87.51 21.41 -26.98
N SER A 5 -86.64 22.28 -26.44
CA SER A 5 -86.27 22.42 -25.00
C SER A 5 -86.46 21.16 -24.11
N VAL A 6 -85.59 20.72 -23.20
CA VAL A 6 -84.69 21.35 -22.20
C VAL A 6 -83.79 20.21 -21.68
N ALA A 7 -82.53 20.48 -21.29
CA ALA A 7 -81.96 20.16 -19.96
C ALA A 7 -80.43 20.02 -19.97
N ARG A 8 -79.84 20.69 -18.99
CA ARG A 8 -78.41 20.87 -18.72
C ARG A 8 -77.73 19.58 -18.28
N ARG A 9 -76.48 19.36 -18.71
CA ARG A 9 -75.36 18.88 -17.87
C ARG A 9 -74.06 19.52 -18.35
N HIS A 10 -73.33 20.15 -17.43
CA HIS A 10 -72.00 20.70 -17.64
C HIS A 10 -70.97 19.56 -17.81
N PRO A 11 -69.99 19.70 -18.72
CA PRO A 11 -68.68 19.11 -18.53
C PRO A 11 -67.67 20.18 -18.10
N VAL A 12 -66.94 19.87 -17.04
CA VAL A 12 -65.74 20.57 -16.57
C VAL A 12 -64.67 20.49 -17.68
N PRO A 13 -64.08 21.60 -18.15
CA PRO A 13 -62.92 21.52 -19.01
C PRO A 13 -61.67 21.28 -18.16
N TRP A 14 -60.89 20.27 -18.54
CA TRP A 14 -59.52 20.09 -18.07
C TRP A 14 -58.68 21.29 -18.50
N LEU A 15 -58.35 22.17 -17.54
CA LEU A 15 -57.30 23.16 -17.71
C LEU A 15 -55.96 22.48 -17.48
N ALA A 16 -55.19 22.37 -18.55
CA ALA A 16 -53.77 22.06 -18.51
C ALA A 16 -53.05 23.17 -17.72
N LEU A 17 -52.50 22.83 -16.56
CA LEU A 17 -51.46 23.63 -15.91
C LEU A 17 -50.12 22.90 -16.10
N ALA A 18 -49.31 23.44 -17.01
CA ALA A 18 -47.89 23.15 -17.08
C ALA A 18 -47.22 23.79 -15.85
N GLY A 19 -47.04 23.00 -14.80
CA GLY A 19 -46.20 23.35 -13.65
C GLY A 19 -44.78 22.87 -13.89
N VAL A 20 -43.86 23.80 -14.13
CA VAL A 20 -42.41 23.55 -14.19
C VAL A 20 -41.95 22.99 -12.85
N LEU A 21 -41.60 21.70 -12.82
CA LEU A 21 -40.96 21.08 -11.67
C LEU A 21 -39.46 21.39 -11.74
N VAL A 22 -39.01 22.40 -11.01
CA VAL A 22 -37.59 22.60 -10.72
C VAL A 22 -37.17 21.48 -9.77
N ILE A 23 -36.59 20.42 -10.33
CA ILE A 23 -35.90 19.40 -9.54
C ILE A 23 -34.58 20.02 -9.09
N VAL A 24 -34.56 20.54 -7.85
CA VAL A 24 -33.31 20.77 -7.14
C VAL A 24 -32.74 19.39 -6.81
N VAL A 25 -31.82 18.90 -7.65
CA VAL A 25 -30.98 17.75 -7.29
C VAL A 25 -30.00 18.23 -6.23
N ALA A 26 -30.41 18.16 -4.97
CA ALA A 26 -29.49 18.18 -3.86
C ALA A 26 -28.64 16.91 -3.95
N VAL A 27 -27.46 16.99 -4.55
CA VAL A 27 -26.42 15.96 -4.44
C VAL A 27 -25.90 16.00 -3.01
N GLY A 28 -26.69 15.46 -2.10
CA GLY A 28 -26.28 15.19 -0.73
C GLY A 28 -25.22 14.12 -0.77
N ALA A 29 -23.99 14.49 -0.40
CA ALA A 29 -22.89 13.58 -0.14
C ALA A 29 -23.30 12.58 0.95
N ALA A 30 -23.90 11.46 0.55
CA ALA A 30 -24.08 10.31 1.41
C ALA A 30 -22.70 9.67 1.58
N GLN A 31 -21.88 10.25 2.47
CA GLN A 31 -20.81 9.51 3.11
C GLN A 31 -21.46 8.30 3.77
N GLN A 32 -21.22 7.14 3.16
CA GLN A 32 -21.68 5.84 3.62
C GLN A 32 -21.19 5.68 5.06
N ARG A 33 -22.07 5.96 6.04
CA ARG A 33 -21.83 5.64 7.44
C ARG A 33 -21.79 4.12 7.53
N GLN A 34 -20.60 3.54 7.41
CA GLN A 34 -20.35 2.14 7.71
C GLN A 34 -20.68 1.94 9.19
N ARG A 35 -21.90 1.45 9.47
CA ARG A 35 -22.29 0.99 10.79
C ARG A 35 -21.43 -0.22 11.12
N THR A 36 -20.82 -0.25 12.30
CA THR A 36 -20.21 -1.48 12.81
C THR A 36 -21.30 -2.53 13.04
N PRO A 37 -20.97 -3.84 13.03
CA PRO A 37 -21.95 -4.91 13.27
C PRO A 37 -22.75 -4.78 14.57
N ASP A 38 -22.25 -4.02 15.55
CA ASP A 38 -22.91 -3.73 16.84
C ASP A 38 -23.83 -2.49 16.83
N GLY A 39 -24.06 -1.87 15.66
CA GLY A 39 -24.94 -0.70 15.52
C GLY A 39 -24.37 0.61 16.06
N ARG A 40 -23.13 0.63 16.58
CA ARG A 40 -22.49 1.87 17.03
C ARG A 40 -22.01 2.71 15.84
N THR A 41 -22.22 4.01 15.91
CA THR A 41 -21.55 4.94 15.00
C THR A 41 -20.08 5.03 15.43
N ARG A 42 -19.14 4.71 14.54
CA ARG A 42 -17.72 4.96 14.77
C ARG A 42 -17.56 6.42 15.22
N PRO A 43 -16.84 6.72 16.32
CA PRO A 43 -16.60 8.10 16.73
C PRO A 43 -16.05 8.88 15.53
N PRO A 44 -16.50 10.13 15.31
CA PRO A 44 -16.04 10.92 14.18
C PRO A 44 -14.51 10.98 14.22
N GLY A 45 -13.86 10.54 13.14
CA GLY A 45 -12.40 10.66 13.03
C GLY A 45 -11.97 12.12 13.07
N ILE A 46 -10.68 12.36 13.31
CA ILE A 46 -10.09 13.71 13.34
C ILE A 46 -10.50 14.46 12.05
N PRO A 47 -10.86 15.75 12.07
CA PRO A 47 -11.25 16.47 10.85
C PRO A 47 -10.19 16.37 9.73
N ARG A 48 -10.62 16.45 8.47
CA ARG A 48 -9.66 16.55 7.35
C ARG A 48 -8.97 17.90 7.41
N VAL A 49 -7.65 17.89 7.31
CA VAL A 49 -6.83 19.09 7.09
C VAL A 49 -6.44 19.09 5.62
N ALA A 50 -6.70 20.20 4.92
CA ALA A 50 -6.19 20.37 3.57
C ALA A 50 -4.67 20.52 3.63
N LEU A 51 -3.96 19.90 2.70
CA LEU A 51 -2.53 20.12 2.58
C LEU A 51 -2.28 21.59 2.20
N PRO A 52 -1.32 22.29 2.84
CA PRO A 52 -1.02 23.68 2.51
C PRO A 52 -0.49 23.80 1.08
N ASP A 53 -0.72 24.96 0.44
CA ASP A 53 -0.22 25.24 -0.91
C ASP A 53 1.23 25.72 -0.92
N ALA A 54 1.64 26.46 0.12
CA ALA A 54 3.02 26.83 0.32
C ALA A 54 3.77 25.72 1.11
N PRO A 55 5.10 25.59 0.91
CA PRO A 55 5.93 24.81 1.82
C PRO A 55 5.75 25.25 3.28
N PHE A 56 5.87 24.29 4.19
CA PHE A 56 5.76 24.54 5.63
C PHE A 56 6.91 23.87 6.37
N ILE A 57 7.18 24.34 7.58
CA ILE A 57 8.27 23.81 8.42
C ILE A 57 7.68 22.86 9.47
N ILE A 58 8.33 21.72 9.66
CA ILE A 58 8.17 20.87 10.84
C ILE A 58 9.43 20.94 11.68
N ASN A 59 9.27 20.75 12.99
CA ASN A 59 10.40 20.58 13.89
C ASN A 59 10.60 19.09 14.15
N THR A 60 11.86 18.67 14.26
CA THR A 60 12.22 17.28 14.59
C THR A 60 13.21 17.27 15.75
N HIS A 61 13.48 16.10 16.30
CA HIS A 61 14.36 15.93 17.44
C HIS A 61 15.82 16.28 17.14
N GLU A 62 16.35 15.83 15.99
CA GLU A 62 17.76 16.02 15.63
C GLU A 62 17.99 17.16 14.63
N ILE A 63 16.99 17.41 13.78
CA ILE A 63 17.04 18.48 12.78
C ILE A 63 15.97 19.49 13.16
N ALA A 64 16.41 20.63 13.68
CA ALA A 64 15.53 21.62 14.29
C ALA A 64 14.37 22.04 13.36
N GLN A 65 14.65 22.18 12.06
CA GLN A 65 13.68 22.58 11.06
C GLN A 65 13.84 21.77 9.78
N VAL A 66 12.75 21.18 9.31
CA VAL A 66 12.66 20.49 8.02
C VAL A 66 11.54 21.12 7.24
N ARG A 67 11.84 21.54 6.01
CA ARG A 67 10.87 22.10 5.09
C ARG A 67 10.15 20.97 4.36
N VAL A 68 8.83 21.00 4.37
CA VAL A 68 7.97 20.04 3.66
C VAL A 68 7.34 20.74 2.47
N VAL A 69 7.58 20.20 1.28
CA VAL A 69 7.08 20.71 0.01
C VAL A 69 6.05 19.74 -0.55
N VAL A 70 4.90 20.25 -0.98
CA VAL A 70 4.00 19.47 -1.83
C VAL A 70 4.53 19.52 -3.26
N VAL A 71 5.05 18.39 -3.74
CA VAL A 71 5.61 18.28 -5.09
C VAL A 71 4.48 18.22 -6.11
N THR A 72 3.55 17.29 -5.93
CA THR A 72 2.40 17.14 -6.83
C THR A 72 1.13 16.74 -6.08
N ARG A 73 -0.01 16.94 -6.72
CA ARG A 73 -1.35 16.62 -6.23
C ARG A 73 -2.15 15.89 -7.31
N GLY A 74 -3.30 15.35 -6.93
CA GLY A 74 -4.26 14.77 -7.88
C GLY A 74 -4.08 13.28 -8.12
N LEU A 75 -3.23 12.63 -7.31
CA LEU A 75 -3.10 11.18 -7.29
C LEU A 75 -4.35 10.54 -6.65
N SER A 76 -4.80 9.41 -7.20
CA SER A 76 -5.93 8.62 -6.72
C SER A 76 -5.46 7.32 -6.11
N HIS A 77 -5.46 7.25 -4.77
CA HIS A 77 -4.97 6.10 -4.01
C HIS A 77 -3.62 5.56 -4.53
N PRO A 78 -2.58 6.41 -4.59
CA PRO A 78 -1.26 5.96 -5.00
C PRO A 78 -0.78 4.86 -4.05
N TRP A 79 0.05 3.94 -4.54
CA TRP A 79 0.49 2.78 -3.77
C TRP A 79 2.01 2.65 -3.71
N GLY A 80 2.69 2.66 -4.85
CA GLY A 80 4.15 2.59 -4.97
C GLY A 80 4.74 3.71 -5.81
N MET A 81 6.04 3.98 -5.63
CA MET A 81 6.80 4.88 -6.49
C MET A 81 8.22 4.39 -6.77
N ALA A 82 8.73 4.75 -7.95
CA ALA A 82 10.10 4.52 -8.38
C ALA A 82 10.64 5.75 -9.12
N PHE A 83 11.91 6.10 -8.86
CA PHE A 83 12.61 7.17 -9.57
C PHE A 83 13.25 6.61 -10.84
N LEU A 84 13.04 7.28 -11.96
CA LEU A 84 13.78 7.08 -13.19
C LEU A 84 15.17 7.74 -13.08
N PRO A 85 16.17 7.28 -13.88
CA PRO A 85 17.54 7.81 -13.81
C PRO A 85 17.66 9.32 -14.12
N ASP A 86 16.71 9.89 -14.85
CA ASP A 86 16.64 11.31 -15.20
C ASP A 86 15.95 12.16 -14.11
N GLY A 87 15.43 11.54 -13.05
CA GLY A 87 14.73 12.22 -11.95
C GLY A 87 13.21 12.23 -12.07
N ASP A 88 12.66 11.77 -13.20
CA ASP A 88 11.22 11.53 -13.34
C ASP A 88 10.76 10.42 -12.38
N MET A 89 9.46 10.35 -12.10
CA MET A 89 8.92 9.36 -11.17
C MET A 89 7.75 8.60 -11.76
N LEU A 90 7.79 7.27 -11.59
CA LEU A 90 6.64 6.41 -11.77
C LEU A 90 5.86 6.31 -10.46
N VAL A 91 4.53 6.40 -10.52
CA VAL A 91 3.64 6.19 -9.38
C VAL A 91 2.50 5.27 -9.78
N THR A 92 2.28 4.19 -9.05
CA THR A 92 1.12 3.33 -9.25
C THR A 92 -0.08 3.88 -8.48
N GLU A 93 -1.24 3.88 -9.11
CA GLU A 93 -2.53 4.17 -8.50
C GLU A 93 -3.34 2.88 -8.43
N ARG A 94 -3.87 2.56 -7.25
CA ARG A 94 -4.56 1.29 -6.96
C ARG A 94 -5.72 0.99 -7.92
N GLU A 95 -6.28 2.01 -8.56
CA GLU A 95 -7.31 1.91 -9.59
C GLU A 95 -6.85 1.29 -10.92
N GLY A 96 -5.57 0.92 -11.05
CA GLY A 96 -5.03 0.27 -12.25
C GLY A 96 -4.27 1.20 -13.17
N ARG A 97 -3.78 2.33 -12.67
CA ARG A 97 -3.06 3.33 -13.49
C ARG A 97 -1.61 3.45 -13.06
N LEU A 98 -0.69 3.43 -14.02
CA LEU A 98 0.68 3.86 -13.82
C LEU A 98 0.78 5.34 -14.24
N ARG A 99 1.32 6.19 -13.38
CA ARG A 99 1.41 7.64 -13.58
C ARG A 99 2.87 8.06 -13.71
N MET A 100 3.10 9.10 -14.51
CA MET A 100 4.38 9.77 -14.65
C MET A 100 4.33 11.13 -13.94
N ILE A 101 5.37 11.47 -13.19
CA ILE A 101 5.60 12.81 -12.64
C ILE A 101 6.93 13.30 -13.18
N ARG A 102 6.91 14.47 -13.83
CA ARG A 102 8.08 15.09 -14.48
C ARG A 102 8.24 16.51 -13.99
N ASP A 103 9.42 16.86 -13.49
CA ASP A 103 9.69 18.18 -12.90
C ASP A 103 8.66 18.58 -11.83
N GLY A 104 8.16 17.59 -11.07
CA GLY A 104 7.11 17.77 -10.06
C GLY A 104 5.69 17.93 -10.61
N VAL A 105 5.49 17.87 -11.92
CA VAL A 105 4.16 17.95 -12.56
C VAL A 105 3.66 16.54 -12.86
N LEU A 106 2.42 16.25 -12.43
CA LEU A 106 1.76 14.99 -12.75
C LEU A 106 1.25 15.04 -14.20
N ASP A 107 1.61 14.04 -14.98
CA ASP A 107 1.11 13.91 -16.35
C ASP A 107 -0.43 13.75 -16.35
N PRO A 108 -1.17 14.49 -17.19
CA PRO A 108 -2.62 14.38 -17.26
C PRO A 108 -3.08 12.96 -17.61
N GLU A 109 -2.35 12.27 -18.47
CA GLU A 109 -2.68 10.92 -18.91
C GLU A 109 -1.87 9.86 -18.14
N PRO A 110 -2.46 8.69 -17.86
CA PRO A 110 -1.69 7.55 -17.37
C PRO A 110 -0.81 6.97 -18.48
N ILE A 111 0.23 6.24 -18.08
CA ILE A 111 1.04 5.42 -18.99
C ILE A 111 0.16 4.29 -19.52
N ASP A 112 0.13 4.13 -20.84
CA ASP A 112 -0.62 3.08 -21.53
C ASP A 112 0.06 1.71 -21.42
N GLY A 113 -0.67 0.62 -21.65
CA GLY A 113 -0.14 -0.75 -21.68
C GLY A 113 -0.16 -1.50 -20.35
N VAL A 114 -0.56 -0.87 -19.24
CA VAL A 114 -0.86 -1.60 -18.00
C VAL A 114 -2.06 -2.54 -18.24
N PRO A 115 -1.98 -3.83 -17.90
CA PRO A 115 -3.06 -4.78 -18.15
C PRO A 115 -4.29 -4.49 -17.28
N GLU A 116 -5.40 -5.19 -17.55
CA GLU A 116 -6.59 -5.08 -16.71
C GLU A 116 -6.29 -5.47 -15.26
N VAL A 117 -6.62 -4.56 -14.34
CA VAL A 117 -6.39 -4.71 -12.91
C VAL A 117 -7.73 -4.84 -12.18
N LEU A 118 -7.85 -5.83 -11.30
CA LEU A 118 -9.01 -5.92 -10.42
C LEU A 118 -8.89 -4.91 -9.26
N ALA A 119 -9.37 -3.70 -9.48
CA ALA A 119 -9.39 -2.63 -8.49
C ALA A 119 -10.69 -2.66 -7.64
N ARG A 120 -10.67 -3.38 -6.51
CA ARG A 120 -11.80 -3.45 -5.57
C ARG A 120 -11.33 -3.41 -4.12
N GLY A 121 -11.82 -2.43 -3.36
CA GLY A 121 -11.46 -2.30 -1.95
C GLY A 121 -9.97 -2.03 -1.77
N LEU A 122 -9.24 -3.03 -1.26
CA LEU A 122 -7.79 -2.97 -1.06
C LEU A 122 -6.99 -3.66 -2.17
N SER A 123 -7.67 -4.30 -3.13
CA SER A 123 -7.12 -4.88 -4.36
C SER A 123 -6.82 -3.80 -5.41
N GLY A 124 -5.90 -4.07 -6.32
CA GLY A 124 -5.54 -3.13 -7.38
C GLY A 124 -4.11 -3.26 -7.89
N LEU A 125 -3.62 -2.19 -8.51
CA LEU A 125 -2.21 -2.05 -8.90
C LEU A 125 -1.43 -1.65 -7.66
N MET A 126 -0.44 -2.46 -7.30
CA MET A 126 0.29 -2.33 -6.06
C MET A 126 1.61 -1.64 -6.35
N ASP A 127 2.70 -2.37 -6.53
CA ASP A 127 4.03 -1.78 -6.52
C ASP A 127 4.59 -1.54 -7.91
N VAL A 128 5.63 -0.70 -7.97
CA VAL A 128 6.47 -0.48 -9.13
C VAL A 128 7.94 -0.52 -8.72
N ALA A 129 8.74 -1.24 -9.48
CA ALA A 129 10.20 -1.23 -9.37
C ALA A 129 10.84 -1.21 -10.76
N LEU A 130 11.99 -0.58 -10.86
CA LEU A 130 12.83 -0.64 -12.06
C LEU A 130 13.74 -1.86 -11.96
N HIS A 131 14.03 -2.47 -13.11
CA HIS A 131 15.11 -3.45 -13.20
C HIS A 131 16.45 -2.80 -12.79
N PRO A 132 17.39 -3.52 -12.15
CA PRO A 132 18.71 -2.98 -11.79
C PRO A 132 19.47 -2.36 -12.98
N GLU A 133 19.34 -2.97 -14.16
CA GLU A 133 19.90 -2.49 -15.44
C GLU A 133 18.93 -1.64 -16.28
N PHE A 134 18.02 -0.90 -15.64
CA PHE A 134 16.98 -0.12 -16.32
C PHE A 134 17.53 0.87 -17.37
N THR A 135 18.72 1.42 -17.17
CA THR A 135 19.36 2.32 -18.14
C THR A 135 19.55 1.67 -19.51
N ASP A 136 19.77 0.36 -19.53
CA ASP A 136 20.05 -0.40 -20.76
C ASP A 136 18.80 -1.09 -21.29
N ASN A 137 18.01 -1.70 -20.39
CA ASN A 137 16.89 -2.54 -20.79
C ASN A 137 15.51 -1.88 -20.66
N ARG A 138 15.39 -0.77 -19.93
CA ARG A 138 14.14 -0.03 -19.71
C ARG A 138 13.01 -0.88 -19.09
N LEU A 139 13.33 -1.96 -18.40
CA LEU A 139 12.33 -2.88 -17.83
C LEU A 139 11.75 -2.36 -16.50
N VAL A 140 10.43 -2.34 -16.42
CA VAL A 140 9.64 -1.97 -15.24
C VAL A 140 8.83 -3.17 -14.79
N TYR A 141 8.80 -3.40 -13.48
CA TYR A 141 8.03 -4.47 -12.85
C TYR A 141 6.85 -3.87 -12.10
N LEU A 142 5.67 -4.47 -12.27
CA LEU A 142 4.47 -4.07 -11.57
C LEU A 142 3.82 -5.28 -10.90
N SER A 143 3.49 -5.15 -9.61
CA SER A 143 2.68 -6.13 -8.93
C SER A 143 1.22 -5.66 -8.86
N TYR A 144 0.28 -6.59 -9.00
CA TYR A 144 -1.13 -6.24 -9.08
C TYR A 144 -2.05 -7.39 -8.68
N THR A 145 -3.32 -7.06 -8.46
CA THR A 145 -4.40 -8.05 -8.37
C THR A 145 -4.90 -8.40 -9.77
N ARG A 146 -4.56 -9.61 -10.23
CA ARG A 146 -5.03 -10.18 -11.49
C ARG A 146 -6.41 -10.81 -11.32
N SER A 147 -7.33 -10.51 -12.22
CA SER A 147 -8.60 -11.24 -12.32
C SER A 147 -8.37 -12.60 -12.97
N LEU A 148 -8.99 -13.64 -12.41
CA LEU A 148 -9.06 -15.00 -12.97
C LEU A 148 -10.48 -15.35 -13.45
N GLY A 149 -11.34 -14.33 -13.58
CA GLY A 149 -12.77 -14.47 -13.85
C GLY A 149 -13.61 -13.59 -12.92
N GLU A 150 -14.93 -13.75 -12.97
CA GLU A 150 -15.86 -12.83 -12.29
C GLU A 150 -15.75 -12.77 -10.77
N ARG A 151 -15.25 -13.85 -10.13
CA ARG A 151 -15.26 -14.00 -8.67
C ARG A 151 -13.92 -14.40 -8.08
N GLU A 152 -12.90 -14.58 -8.90
CA GLU A 152 -11.60 -15.07 -8.47
C GLU A 152 -10.49 -14.13 -8.93
N ALA A 153 -9.49 -13.97 -8.07
CA ALA A 153 -8.36 -13.13 -8.32
C ALA A 153 -7.16 -13.62 -7.53
N THR A 154 -5.97 -13.24 -7.98
CA THR A 154 -4.72 -13.58 -7.32
C THR A 154 -3.74 -12.41 -7.44
N VAL A 155 -2.64 -12.49 -6.69
CA VAL A 155 -1.51 -11.59 -6.85
C VAL A 155 -0.67 -12.07 -8.03
N ALA A 156 -0.27 -11.14 -8.88
CA ALA A 156 0.63 -11.40 -9.99
C ALA A 156 1.69 -10.30 -10.11
N LEU A 157 2.73 -10.61 -10.85
CA LEU A 157 3.84 -9.74 -11.21
C LEU A 157 3.95 -9.74 -12.72
N ILE A 158 3.95 -8.55 -13.31
CA ILE A 158 4.29 -8.35 -14.71
C ILE A 158 5.63 -7.63 -14.84
N ARG A 159 6.25 -7.80 -16.00
CA ARG A 159 7.27 -6.88 -16.51
C ARG A 159 6.86 -6.31 -17.85
N GLY A 160 7.36 -5.12 -18.16
CA GLY A 160 7.25 -4.51 -19.47
C GLY A 160 8.34 -3.48 -19.70
N ARG A 161 8.53 -3.07 -20.95
CA ARG A 161 9.54 -2.08 -21.34
C ARG A 161 8.93 -0.69 -21.41
N LEU A 162 9.48 0.26 -20.65
CA LEU A 162 9.00 1.64 -20.66
C LEU A 162 9.55 2.40 -21.87
N ASP A 163 8.65 2.80 -22.76
CA ASP A 163 8.88 3.58 -23.98
C ASP A 163 8.01 4.85 -23.94
N GLY A 164 8.57 5.95 -23.42
CA GLY A 164 7.85 7.20 -23.19
C GLY A 164 6.65 7.01 -22.25
N MET A 165 5.44 7.26 -22.76
CA MET A 165 4.17 7.10 -22.05
C MET A 165 3.48 5.76 -22.36
N THR A 166 4.23 4.74 -22.74
CA THR A 166 3.71 3.39 -23.02
C THR A 166 4.59 2.31 -22.39
N LEU A 167 3.95 1.30 -21.80
CA LEU A 167 4.58 0.06 -21.37
C LEU A 167 4.40 -1.00 -22.46
N ARG A 168 5.50 -1.39 -23.11
CA ARG A 168 5.55 -2.36 -24.22
C ARG A 168 5.90 -3.75 -23.71
N ASP A 169 5.64 -4.77 -24.54
CA ASP A 169 6.08 -6.15 -24.32
C ASP A 169 5.70 -6.69 -22.93
N VAL A 170 4.47 -6.37 -22.49
CA VAL A 170 4.00 -6.70 -21.16
C VAL A 170 3.70 -8.19 -21.06
N GLU A 171 4.31 -8.85 -20.09
CA GLU A 171 4.09 -10.26 -19.81
C GLU A 171 4.03 -10.55 -18.30
N ASP A 172 3.32 -11.62 -17.94
CA ASP A 172 3.35 -12.15 -16.58
C ASP A 172 4.68 -12.84 -16.31
N VAL A 173 5.36 -12.38 -15.27
CA VAL A 173 6.60 -12.95 -14.74
C VAL A 173 6.28 -13.99 -13.66
N PHE A 174 5.24 -13.72 -12.87
CA PHE A 174 4.79 -14.63 -11.82
C PHE A 174 3.29 -14.47 -11.57
N VAL A 175 2.62 -15.59 -11.32
CA VAL A 175 1.19 -15.62 -10.95
C VAL A 175 1.03 -16.54 -9.76
N ALA A 176 0.60 -15.98 -8.63
CA ALA A 176 0.44 -16.77 -7.42
C ALA A 176 -0.73 -17.76 -7.57
N GLU A 177 -0.58 -18.98 -7.03
CA GLU A 177 -1.67 -19.90 -6.75
C GLU A 177 -2.87 -19.16 -6.12
N PRO A 178 -4.10 -19.30 -6.66
CA PRO A 178 -5.26 -18.59 -6.12
C PRO A 178 -5.72 -19.17 -4.77
N TRP A 179 -6.01 -18.30 -3.80
CA TRP A 179 -6.53 -18.73 -2.47
C TRP A 179 -7.95 -18.21 -2.17
N GLY A 180 -8.68 -17.79 -3.20
CA GLY A 180 -10.05 -17.26 -3.08
C GLY A 180 -10.14 -15.87 -2.44
N GLY A 181 -9.02 -15.16 -2.32
CA GLY A 181 -8.96 -13.80 -1.78
C GLY A 181 -8.48 -12.82 -2.85
N SER A 182 -9.20 -11.72 -3.05
CA SER A 182 -8.75 -10.66 -3.98
C SER A 182 -7.83 -9.63 -3.32
N THR A 183 -7.78 -9.57 -1.99
CA THR A 183 -7.04 -8.54 -1.25
C THR A 183 -5.75 -9.12 -0.67
N ALA A 184 -4.61 -8.65 -1.18
CA ALA A 184 -3.29 -8.87 -0.61
C ALA A 184 -2.39 -7.71 -0.99
N SER A 185 -1.44 -7.39 -0.12
CA SER A 185 -0.34 -6.50 -0.49
C SER A 185 0.77 -7.28 -1.17
N ALA A 186 1.41 -6.62 -2.12
CA ALA A 186 2.40 -7.23 -2.99
C ALA A 186 3.52 -6.22 -3.27
N ARG A 187 4.39 -5.98 -2.28
CA ARG A 187 5.55 -5.12 -2.45
C ARG A 187 6.66 -5.90 -3.16
N ILE A 188 7.41 -5.25 -4.03
CA ILE A 188 8.56 -5.81 -4.72
C ILE A 188 9.83 -5.01 -4.41
N ALA A 189 10.97 -5.68 -4.40
CA ALA A 189 12.28 -5.05 -4.32
C ALA A 189 13.32 -5.93 -5.02
N PHE A 190 14.19 -5.32 -5.82
CA PHE A 190 15.40 -5.98 -6.28
C PHE A 190 16.48 -5.90 -5.20
N ALA A 191 17.13 -7.03 -4.97
CA ALA A 191 18.32 -7.12 -4.14
C ALA A 191 19.55 -6.62 -4.92
N PRO A 192 20.64 -6.27 -4.21
CA PRO A 192 21.91 -5.88 -4.86
C PRO A 192 22.51 -6.96 -5.77
N ASP A 193 22.14 -8.23 -5.60
CA ASP A 193 22.57 -9.36 -6.42
C ASP A 193 21.71 -9.56 -7.69
N GLY A 194 20.69 -8.71 -7.92
CA GLY A 194 19.79 -8.77 -9.07
C GLY A 194 18.58 -9.69 -8.89
N LEU A 195 18.44 -10.39 -7.76
CA LEU A 195 17.25 -11.20 -7.48
C LEU A 195 16.06 -10.31 -7.07
N LEU A 196 14.86 -10.75 -7.44
CA LEU A 196 13.61 -10.08 -7.12
C LEU A 196 12.97 -10.71 -5.90
N TYR A 197 12.60 -9.87 -4.93
CA TYR A 197 11.87 -10.27 -3.74
C TYR A 197 10.46 -9.69 -3.80
N MET A 198 9.45 -10.53 -3.56
CA MET A 198 8.05 -10.16 -3.70
C MET A 198 7.24 -10.66 -2.50
N THR A 199 6.49 -9.76 -1.87
CA THR A 199 5.54 -10.17 -0.83
C THR A 199 4.25 -10.69 -1.44
N VAL A 200 3.65 -11.70 -0.81
CA VAL A 200 2.30 -12.15 -1.11
C VAL A 200 1.55 -12.20 0.21
N GLY A 201 0.86 -11.11 0.53
CA GLY A 201 0.08 -10.98 1.75
C GLY A 201 -1.25 -11.74 1.71
N GLY A 202 -2.26 -11.21 2.39
CA GLY A 202 -3.63 -11.72 2.30
C GLY A 202 -3.95 -12.97 3.13
N ALA A 203 -3.06 -13.42 4.02
CA ALA A 203 -3.31 -14.54 4.91
C ALA A 203 -4.18 -14.15 6.12
N PHE A 204 -5.40 -13.65 5.90
CA PHE A 204 -6.22 -13.06 6.97
C PHE A 204 -6.93 -14.06 7.90
N GLY A 205 -6.81 -15.37 7.64
CA GLY A 205 -7.42 -16.42 8.46
C GLY A 205 -6.87 -16.43 9.89
N VAL A 206 -7.75 -16.68 10.86
CA VAL A 206 -7.42 -16.82 12.28
C VAL A 206 -7.98 -18.14 12.82
N GLY A 207 -7.28 -18.79 13.77
CA GLY A 207 -7.72 -20.03 14.42
C GLY A 207 -7.08 -21.32 13.88
N ALA A 208 -7.40 -22.45 14.54
CA ALA A 208 -6.89 -23.77 14.17
C ALA A 208 -7.36 -24.18 12.76
N GLY A 209 -6.41 -24.51 11.88
CA GLY A 209 -6.68 -24.88 10.48
C GLY A 209 -6.79 -23.71 9.49
N ALA A 210 -6.63 -22.45 9.93
CA ALA A 210 -6.77 -21.26 9.08
C ALA A 210 -5.43 -20.71 8.52
N GLY A 211 -4.31 -21.38 8.80
CA GLY A 211 -2.97 -20.83 8.60
C GLY A 211 -2.44 -21.04 7.17
N ARG A 212 -3.01 -20.39 6.15
CA ARG A 212 -2.35 -20.38 4.81
C ARG A 212 -0.92 -19.86 4.86
N ALA A 213 -0.66 -18.91 5.75
CA ALA A 213 0.70 -18.45 6.06
C ALA A 213 1.64 -19.60 6.51
N GLN A 214 1.10 -20.62 7.19
CA GLN A 214 1.80 -21.82 7.64
C GLN A 214 1.73 -22.99 6.64
N ASP A 215 0.87 -22.92 5.63
CA ASP A 215 0.77 -23.92 4.57
C ASP A 215 1.90 -23.71 3.56
N PRO A 216 2.85 -24.66 3.42
CA PRO A 216 3.97 -24.52 2.50
C PRO A 216 3.58 -24.64 1.02
N SER A 217 2.39 -25.16 0.72
CA SER A 217 1.88 -25.27 -0.65
C SER A 217 1.19 -23.99 -1.15
N SER A 218 0.93 -23.02 -0.26
CA SER A 218 0.22 -21.78 -0.60
C SER A 218 1.12 -20.55 -0.61
N HIS A 219 0.87 -19.64 -1.56
CA HIS A 219 1.54 -18.34 -1.64
C HIS A 219 1.01 -17.29 -0.67
N ALA A 220 -0.18 -17.46 -0.11
CA ALA A 220 -0.70 -16.48 0.85
C ALA A 220 0.16 -16.45 2.12
N GLY A 221 0.56 -15.24 2.54
CA GLY A 221 1.39 -15.03 3.73
C GLY A 221 2.84 -15.48 3.54
N LYS A 222 3.38 -15.29 2.34
CA LYS A 222 4.76 -15.65 1.97
C LYS A 222 5.54 -14.44 1.49
N LEU A 223 6.86 -14.55 1.60
CA LEU A 223 7.77 -13.74 0.80
C LEU A 223 8.43 -14.69 -0.21
N LEU A 224 8.46 -14.28 -1.47
CA LEU A 224 9.04 -15.02 -2.58
C LEU A 224 10.38 -14.44 -2.98
N ARG A 225 11.30 -15.29 -3.46
CA ARG A 225 12.57 -14.89 -4.10
C ARG A 225 12.64 -15.52 -5.49
N LEU A 226 12.77 -14.67 -6.49
CA LEU A 226 12.69 -14.98 -7.91
C LEU A 226 13.91 -14.41 -8.64
N ARG A 227 14.22 -14.94 -9.82
CA ARG A 227 15.04 -14.23 -10.82
C ARG A 227 14.20 -13.12 -11.47
N ASP A 228 14.86 -12.25 -12.23
CA ASP A 228 14.21 -11.17 -12.97
C ASP A 228 13.21 -11.68 -14.03
N ASP A 229 13.42 -12.89 -14.56
CA ASP A 229 12.49 -13.60 -15.45
C ASP A 229 11.41 -14.42 -14.74
N GLY A 230 11.38 -14.39 -13.40
CA GLY A 230 10.39 -15.11 -12.59
C GLY A 230 10.74 -16.56 -12.30
N SER A 231 11.84 -17.07 -12.86
CA SER A 231 12.34 -18.41 -12.53
C SER A 231 12.83 -18.48 -11.08
N VAL A 232 12.84 -19.69 -10.53
CA VAL A 232 13.22 -19.92 -9.14
C VAL A 232 14.74 -20.08 -9.01
N PRO A 233 15.40 -19.35 -8.08
CA PRO A 233 16.79 -19.63 -7.74
C PRO A 233 17.00 -21.02 -7.15
N ASP A 234 17.99 -21.76 -7.65
CA ASP A 234 18.27 -23.14 -7.20
C ASP A 234 18.63 -23.23 -5.72
N ASP A 235 19.14 -22.15 -5.14
CA ASP A 235 19.50 -22.02 -3.73
C ASP A 235 18.34 -21.53 -2.85
N ASN A 236 17.11 -21.45 -3.37
CA ASN A 236 15.93 -21.14 -2.55
C ASN A 236 15.74 -22.21 -1.45
N PRO A 237 15.31 -21.80 -0.23
CA PRO A 237 15.36 -22.65 0.96
C PRO A 237 14.45 -23.88 0.91
N PHE A 238 13.49 -23.91 -0.03
CA PHE A 238 12.52 -24.97 -0.15
C PHE A 238 12.56 -25.70 -1.50
N VAL A 239 13.56 -25.42 -2.35
CA VAL A 239 13.77 -26.16 -3.60
C VAL A 239 14.00 -27.64 -3.30
N GLY A 240 13.29 -28.50 -4.02
CA GLY A 240 13.35 -29.95 -3.85
C GLY A 240 12.69 -30.49 -2.58
N ARG A 241 12.08 -29.64 -1.74
CA ARG A 241 11.36 -30.08 -0.53
C ARG A 241 9.92 -30.47 -0.87
N PRO A 242 9.50 -31.73 -0.66
CA PRO A 242 8.15 -32.16 -1.01
C PRO A 242 7.05 -31.34 -0.31
N GLY A 243 6.07 -30.87 -1.09
CA GLY A 243 4.93 -30.11 -0.58
C GLY A 243 5.17 -28.60 -0.38
N TYR A 244 6.36 -28.10 -0.68
CA TYR A 244 6.67 -26.67 -0.64
C TYR A 244 6.69 -26.07 -2.05
N GLN A 245 6.18 -24.85 -2.19
CA GLN A 245 6.41 -24.06 -3.40
C GLN A 245 7.87 -23.58 -3.43
N PRO A 246 8.62 -23.84 -4.51
CA PRO A 246 10.07 -23.62 -4.56
C PRO A 246 10.46 -22.13 -4.55
N GLU A 247 9.60 -21.22 -4.97
CA GLU A 247 9.78 -19.76 -4.96
C GLU A 247 9.73 -19.14 -3.55
N ILE A 248 9.23 -19.86 -2.55
CA ILE A 248 9.09 -19.33 -1.19
C ILE A 248 10.49 -19.08 -0.59
N PHE A 249 10.70 -17.86 -0.12
CA PHE A 249 11.88 -17.45 0.64
C PHE A 249 11.63 -17.49 2.15
N SER A 250 10.47 -17.01 2.59
CA SER A 250 10.04 -17.11 3.99
C SER A 250 8.52 -17.21 4.12
N MET A 251 8.06 -17.66 5.28
CA MET A 251 6.64 -17.96 5.53
C MET A 251 6.16 -17.43 6.88
N GLY A 252 4.87 -17.63 7.20
CA GLY A 252 4.32 -17.18 8.47
C GLY A 252 4.05 -15.69 8.53
N HIS A 253 3.79 -15.04 7.40
CA HIS A 253 3.44 -13.62 7.33
C HIS A 253 1.93 -13.43 7.22
N ARG A 254 1.41 -12.29 7.67
CA ARG A 254 -0.01 -11.95 7.46
C ARG A 254 -0.21 -11.15 6.19
N ASN A 255 0.38 -9.95 6.12
CA ASN A 255 0.16 -9.01 5.03
C ASN A 255 1.24 -7.93 4.96
N GLN A 256 2.43 -8.29 4.47
CA GLN A 256 3.56 -7.37 4.39
C GLN A 256 3.28 -6.19 3.44
N GLN A 257 3.64 -4.98 3.86
CA GLN A 257 3.37 -3.72 3.17
C GLN A 257 4.61 -3.02 2.64
N GLY A 258 5.70 -3.06 3.40
CA GLY A 258 6.97 -2.43 3.09
C GLY A 258 8.06 -3.48 2.94
N LEU A 259 9.05 -3.17 2.09
CA LEU A 259 10.23 -3.98 1.86
C LEU A 259 11.40 -3.06 1.48
N ALA A 260 12.56 -3.23 2.11
CA ALA A 260 13.80 -2.61 1.69
C ALA A 260 15.01 -3.43 2.16
N PHE A 261 16.10 -3.33 1.42
CA PHE A 261 17.40 -3.86 1.83
C PHE A 261 18.14 -2.83 2.68
N HIS A 262 18.72 -3.29 3.79
CA HIS A 262 19.63 -2.48 4.57
C HIS A 262 20.88 -2.16 3.73
N PRO A 263 21.26 -0.87 3.60
CA PRO A 263 22.24 -0.44 2.60
C PRO A 263 23.65 -0.99 2.82
N GLU A 264 24.01 -1.32 4.07
CA GLU A 264 25.35 -1.79 4.41
C GLU A 264 25.46 -3.32 4.55
N THR A 265 24.40 -3.97 5.02
CA THR A 265 24.42 -5.40 5.37
C THR A 265 23.68 -6.26 4.36
N ALA A 266 22.94 -5.62 3.43
CA ALA A 266 22.01 -6.27 2.51
C ALA A 266 20.94 -7.14 3.21
N ALA A 267 20.72 -6.96 4.52
CA ALA A 267 19.64 -7.61 5.23
C ALA A 267 18.29 -7.12 4.70
N LEU A 268 17.33 -8.01 4.50
CA LEU A 268 16.00 -7.67 4.02
C LEU A 268 15.10 -7.27 5.18
N TRP A 269 14.49 -6.09 5.15
CA TRP A 269 13.57 -5.61 6.19
C TRP A 269 12.17 -5.46 5.62
N ALA A 270 11.16 -5.91 6.38
CA ALA A 270 9.77 -5.85 5.97
C ALA A 270 8.86 -5.35 7.11
N THR A 271 7.89 -4.52 6.76
CA THR A 271 6.78 -4.18 7.66
C THR A 271 5.54 -4.97 7.29
N GLU A 272 4.70 -5.29 8.26
CA GLU A 272 3.42 -5.94 7.98
C GLU A 272 2.26 -5.48 8.86
N HIS A 273 1.06 -5.64 8.31
CA HIS A 273 -0.17 -5.41 9.07
C HIS A 273 -0.57 -6.67 9.82
N ALA A 274 -0.79 -6.53 11.13
CA ALA A 274 -1.52 -7.51 11.91
C ALA A 274 -3.02 -7.19 11.93
N VAL A 275 -3.69 -7.51 13.04
CA VAL A 275 -5.14 -7.38 13.19
C VAL A 275 -5.47 -6.06 13.89
N GLN A 276 -5.98 -6.09 15.13
CA GLN A 276 -6.09 -4.92 15.99
C GLN A 276 -4.91 -4.91 16.96
N GLY A 277 -3.86 -4.15 16.63
CA GLY A 277 -2.57 -4.23 17.30
C GLY A 277 -1.72 -5.37 16.75
N GLY A 278 -0.42 -5.27 17.04
CA GLY A 278 0.59 -6.27 16.73
C GLY A 278 1.17 -6.15 15.33
N ASP A 279 1.12 -4.97 14.71
CA ASP A 279 1.87 -4.75 13.46
C ASP A 279 3.36 -4.95 13.74
N GLU A 280 4.14 -5.35 12.73
CA GLU A 280 5.53 -5.80 12.93
C GLU A 280 6.49 -5.19 11.91
N LEU A 281 7.74 -5.04 12.34
CA LEU A 281 8.93 -4.82 11.53
C LEU A 281 9.88 -6.00 11.75
N ASN A 282 10.15 -6.72 10.67
CA ASN A 282 10.88 -7.99 10.68
C ASN A 282 12.16 -7.86 9.83
N VAL A 283 13.26 -8.46 10.30
CA VAL A 283 14.42 -8.79 9.46
C VAL A 283 14.15 -10.16 8.85
N ILE A 284 14.04 -10.21 7.52
CA ILE A 284 13.62 -11.38 6.76
C ILE A 284 14.82 -12.25 6.41
N GLU A 285 14.78 -13.50 6.85
CA GLU A 285 15.81 -14.50 6.64
C GLU A 285 15.29 -15.69 5.82
N SER A 286 16.21 -16.34 5.10
CA SER A 286 15.92 -17.48 4.23
C SER A 286 15.40 -18.69 5.03
N GLY A 287 14.28 -19.25 4.60
CA GLY A 287 13.68 -20.46 5.15
C GLY A 287 12.97 -20.28 6.50
N LYS A 288 12.92 -19.06 7.03
CA LYS A 288 12.34 -18.78 8.35
C LYS A 288 10.82 -18.62 8.34
N ASN A 289 10.24 -18.75 9.53
CA ASN A 289 8.80 -18.67 9.77
C ASN A 289 8.51 -17.53 10.76
N TYR A 290 7.71 -16.55 10.36
CA TYR A 290 7.35 -15.37 11.16
C TYR A 290 6.06 -15.56 11.96
N GLY A 291 5.58 -16.81 12.01
CA GLY A 291 4.71 -17.29 13.06
C GLY A 291 3.23 -16.99 12.92
N TRP A 292 2.79 -16.09 12.06
CA TRP A 292 1.37 -15.82 11.86
C TRP A 292 0.59 -17.07 11.35
N PRO A 293 -0.62 -17.38 11.85
CA PRO A 293 -1.30 -16.81 13.03
C PRO A 293 -1.06 -17.61 14.33
N VAL A 294 -0.07 -18.51 14.36
CA VAL A 294 0.23 -19.36 15.52
C VAL A 294 0.70 -18.54 16.71
N VAL A 295 1.55 -17.56 16.44
CA VAL A 295 1.93 -16.49 17.36
C VAL A 295 1.45 -15.14 16.83
N SER A 296 1.05 -14.24 17.73
CA SER A 296 0.68 -12.88 17.38
C SER A 296 0.52 -12.01 18.63
N TYR A 297 0.96 -10.76 18.54
CA TYR A 297 0.68 -9.73 19.54
C TYR A 297 -0.73 -9.11 19.41
N GLY A 298 -1.46 -9.44 18.34
CA GLY A 298 -2.70 -8.79 17.96
C GLY A 298 -3.98 -9.39 18.56
N ARG A 299 -5.06 -8.62 18.45
CA ARG A 299 -6.43 -9.05 18.78
C ARG A 299 -7.30 -9.05 17.53
N GLN A 300 -8.21 -10.00 17.43
CA GLN A 300 -9.25 -9.95 16.42
C GLN A 300 -10.08 -8.66 16.58
N TYR A 301 -10.60 -8.12 15.47
CA TYR A 301 -11.34 -6.85 15.49
C TYR A 301 -12.62 -6.87 16.34
N ASN A 302 -13.15 -8.07 16.64
CA ASN A 302 -14.29 -8.30 17.52
C ASN A 302 -13.88 -8.50 19.00
N GLY A 303 -12.59 -8.50 19.34
CA GLY A 303 -12.10 -8.45 20.72
C GLY A 303 -11.16 -9.57 21.16
N PRO A 304 -11.44 -10.87 20.94
CA PRO A 304 -10.55 -11.94 21.40
C PRO A 304 -9.12 -11.81 20.87
N ARG A 305 -8.12 -12.34 21.60
CA ARG A 305 -6.76 -12.45 21.05
C ARG A 305 -6.77 -13.37 19.82
N VAL A 306 -5.81 -13.16 18.91
CA VAL A 306 -5.59 -14.11 17.81
C VAL A 306 -5.13 -15.46 18.37
N THR A 307 -4.24 -15.40 19.36
CA THR A 307 -3.63 -16.52 20.08
C THR A 307 -3.15 -16.02 21.44
N GLU A 308 -3.02 -16.92 22.41
CA GLU A 308 -2.41 -16.62 23.72
C GLU A 308 -0.88 -16.78 23.70
N ARG A 309 -0.30 -17.15 22.55
CA ARG A 309 1.15 -17.31 22.35
C ARG A 309 1.72 -16.11 21.61
N PHE A 310 2.68 -15.42 22.22
CA PHE A 310 3.38 -14.30 21.58
C PHE A 310 4.65 -14.74 20.84
N TRP A 311 5.20 -15.90 21.21
CA TRP A 311 6.38 -16.49 20.61
C TRP A 311 6.30 -18.02 20.71
N GLN A 312 7.10 -18.72 19.92
CA GLN A 312 7.27 -20.17 19.98
C GLN A 312 8.60 -20.56 19.31
N ASP A 313 9.24 -21.62 19.79
CA ASP A 313 10.41 -22.22 19.12
C ASP A 313 10.15 -22.48 17.63
N GLY A 314 11.12 -22.11 16.79
CA GLY A 314 11.07 -22.22 15.34
C GLY A 314 10.29 -21.10 14.64
N MET A 315 9.92 -20.04 15.35
CA MET A 315 9.32 -18.83 14.80
C MET A 315 10.15 -17.60 15.18
N GLU A 316 10.38 -16.72 14.21
CA GLU A 316 11.18 -15.51 14.41
C GLU A 316 10.36 -14.41 15.06
N GLU A 317 10.99 -13.65 15.95
CA GLU A 317 10.38 -12.49 16.61
C GLU A 317 10.64 -11.20 15.83
N PRO A 318 9.71 -10.22 15.88
CA PRO A 318 9.91 -8.93 15.24
C PRO A 318 10.92 -8.07 16.00
N VAL A 319 11.66 -7.25 15.25
CA VAL A 319 12.57 -6.24 15.83
C VAL A 319 11.77 -5.10 16.47
N VAL A 320 10.66 -4.71 15.85
CA VAL A 320 9.70 -3.73 16.40
C VAL A 320 8.29 -4.26 16.20
N PHE A 321 7.44 -4.08 17.21
CA PHE A 321 6.01 -4.30 17.07
C PHE A 321 5.20 -3.10 17.60
N TRP A 322 3.99 -2.90 17.06
CA TRP A 322 3.11 -1.78 17.41
C TRP A 322 1.80 -2.24 18.05
N VAL A 323 1.59 -1.86 19.30
CA VAL A 323 0.31 -1.98 20.01
C VAL A 323 0.01 -0.62 20.68
N PRO A 324 -0.94 0.19 20.15
CA PRO A 324 -1.83 -0.11 19.03
C PRO A 324 -1.14 -0.11 17.66
N SER A 325 -1.73 -0.82 16.68
CA SER A 325 -1.31 -0.83 15.27
C SER A 325 -1.18 0.58 14.70
N ILE A 326 -0.12 0.84 13.94
CA ILE A 326 0.07 2.06 13.14
C ILE A 326 -0.29 1.86 11.67
N ALA A 327 -0.68 0.64 11.29
CA ALA A 327 -0.87 0.20 9.91
C ALA A 327 0.34 0.63 9.06
N PRO A 328 1.54 0.08 9.34
CA PRO A 328 2.77 0.47 8.66
C PRO A 328 2.63 0.24 7.15
N SER A 329 3.43 0.92 6.36
CA SER A 329 3.32 0.90 4.91
C SER A 329 4.72 0.83 4.30
N GLY A 330 5.00 1.57 3.22
CA GLY A 330 6.34 1.63 2.65
C GLY A 330 7.40 2.02 3.68
N LEU A 331 8.62 1.54 3.46
CA LEU A 331 9.78 1.80 4.30
C LEU A 331 11.03 2.06 3.44
N THR A 332 11.96 2.84 3.96
CA THR A 332 13.28 3.06 3.34
C THR A 332 14.32 3.38 4.41
N PHE A 333 15.53 2.87 4.25
CA PHE A 333 16.70 3.39 4.94
C PHE A 333 17.15 4.68 4.27
N TYR A 334 17.67 5.63 5.05
CA TYR A 334 18.22 6.88 4.54
C TYR A 334 19.74 6.83 4.49
N THR A 335 20.32 7.13 3.32
CA THR A 335 21.76 7.13 3.06
C THR A 335 22.28 8.49 2.55
N GLY A 336 21.38 9.41 2.22
CA GLY A 336 21.72 10.69 1.59
C GLY A 336 22.48 11.68 2.47
N ASP A 337 23.13 12.65 1.82
CA ASP A 337 23.89 13.72 2.49
C ASP A 337 23.06 14.97 2.83
N ARG A 338 21.81 15.05 2.37
CA ARG A 338 20.97 16.23 2.60
C ARG A 338 20.50 16.35 4.05
N PHE A 339 20.43 15.22 4.76
CA PHE A 339 20.15 15.15 6.18
C PHE A 339 21.22 14.28 6.88
N PRO A 340 22.45 14.77 7.10
CA PRO A 340 23.54 13.94 7.64
C PRO A 340 23.20 13.25 8.97
N ALA A 341 22.44 13.93 9.84
CA ALA A 341 21.98 13.38 11.12
C ALA A 341 20.98 12.22 11.00
N TRP A 342 20.42 12.00 9.80
CA TRP A 342 19.46 10.93 9.55
C TRP A 342 20.04 9.71 8.85
N LYS A 343 21.33 9.71 8.49
CA LYS A 343 21.97 8.57 7.83
C LYS A 343 21.87 7.31 8.69
N GLY A 344 21.54 6.19 8.06
CA GLY A 344 21.33 4.90 8.72
C GLY A 344 19.96 4.73 9.37
N ASN A 345 19.17 5.80 9.52
CA ASN A 345 17.84 5.70 10.10
C ASN A 345 16.86 5.04 9.13
N LEU A 346 15.90 4.32 9.69
CA LEU A 346 14.77 3.76 8.96
C LEU A 346 13.59 4.71 9.01
N PHE A 347 12.93 4.91 7.87
CA PHE A 347 11.67 5.64 7.77
C PHE A 347 10.56 4.68 7.36
N VAL A 348 9.45 4.70 8.11
CA VAL A 348 8.28 3.85 7.92
C VAL A 348 7.03 4.71 7.78
N GLY A 349 6.30 4.59 6.68
CA GLY A 349 5.01 5.26 6.53
C GLY A 349 3.93 4.62 7.42
N SER A 350 3.08 5.42 8.06
CA SER A 350 1.91 4.96 8.80
C SER A 350 0.60 5.41 8.14
N LEU A 351 -0.31 4.46 7.94
CA LEU A 351 -1.64 4.74 7.41
C LEU A 351 -2.61 5.24 8.49
N MET A 352 -2.51 4.75 9.73
CA MET A 352 -3.35 5.18 10.86
C MET A 352 -2.92 4.51 12.17
N THR A 353 -2.99 5.24 13.28
CA THR A 353 -2.78 4.67 14.61
C THR A 353 -4.09 4.25 15.28
N GLY A 354 -4.14 3.03 15.80
CA GLY A 354 -5.23 2.52 16.65
C GLY A 354 -6.61 2.52 15.99
N ARG A 355 -6.66 2.35 14.66
CA ARG A 355 -7.88 2.49 13.85
C ARG A 355 -8.53 3.89 13.97
N ILE A 356 -7.78 4.91 14.35
CA ILE A 356 -8.26 6.29 14.34
C ILE A 356 -7.94 6.86 12.95
N GLY A 357 -8.95 7.26 12.20
CA GLY A 357 -8.72 7.85 10.88
C GLY A 357 -7.93 9.15 11.00
N ARG A 358 -7.02 9.40 10.05
CA ARG A 358 -6.23 10.65 9.93
C ARG A 358 -5.21 10.87 11.06
N THR A 359 -4.70 9.78 11.63
CA THR A 359 -3.53 9.74 12.53
C THR A 359 -2.31 9.08 11.87
N GLY A 360 -2.31 9.00 10.54
CA GLY A 360 -1.12 8.57 9.80
C GLY A 360 0.00 9.60 9.96
N HIS A 361 1.22 9.12 9.79
CA HIS A 361 2.45 9.87 10.03
C HIS A 361 3.60 9.16 9.30
N LEU A 362 4.77 9.77 9.28
CA LEU A 362 6.02 9.10 8.92
C LEU A 362 6.78 8.81 10.21
N GLU A 363 7.10 7.56 10.50
CA GLU A 363 7.84 7.18 11.70
C GLU A 363 9.32 6.98 11.34
N ARG A 364 10.19 7.74 12.00
CA ARG A 364 11.64 7.58 11.91
C ARG A 364 12.11 6.70 13.07
N ILE A 365 12.80 5.62 12.77
CA ILE A 365 13.33 4.66 13.73
C ILE A 365 14.86 4.70 13.66
N VAL A 366 15.49 4.80 14.83
CA VAL A 366 16.95 4.80 14.98
C VAL A 366 17.36 3.51 15.65
N PHE A 367 18.35 2.84 15.09
CA PHE A 367 18.90 1.59 15.62
C PHE A 367 20.31 1.82 16.18
N THR A 368 20.73 0.98 17.10
CA THR A 368 22.14 0.84 17.50
C THR A 368 22.94 0.15 16.40
N GLU A 369 24.28 0.15 16.49
CA GLU A 369 25.15 -0.60 15.57
C GLU A 369 24.84 -2.11 15.57
N ASN A 370 24.28 -2.64 16.66
CA ASN A 370 23.87 -4.04 16.79
C ASN A 370 22.45 -4.30 16.27
N GLY A 371 21.77 -3.30 15.71
CA GLY A 371 20.41 -3.44 15.15
C GLY A 371 19.27 -3.35 16.17
N GLU A 372 19.53 -2.89 17.39
CA GLU A 372 18.50 -2.75 18.43
C GLU A 372 17.80 -1.38 18.34
N GLU A 373 16.48 -1.33 18.56
CA GLU A 373 15.73 -0.06 18.57
C GLU A 373 16.25 0.88 19.67
N LEU A 374 16.72 2.06 19.27
CA LEU A 374 17.15 3.10 20.21
C LEU A 374 16.04 4.12 20.48
N ARG A 375 15.32 4.55 19.43
CA ARG A 375 14.24 5.56 19.53
C ARG A 375 13.37 5.59 18.28
N ARG A 376 12.15 6.11 18.45
CA ARG A 376 11.18 6.39 17.39
C ARG A 376 10.66 7.82 17.47
N GLU A 377 10.47 8.44 16.32
CA GLU A 377 9.95 9.80 16.19
C GLU A 377 8.85 9.84 15.12
N TRP A 378 7.72 10.49 15.43
CA TRP A 378 6.64 10.70 14.46
C TRP A 378 6.78 12.06 13.79
N LEU A 379 6.83 12.04 12.46
CA LEU A 379 6.90 13.19 11.59
C LEU A 379 5.58 13.35 10.83
N LEU A 380 5.30 14.57 10.36
CA LEU A 380 4.15 14.88 9.50
C LEU A 380 2.77 14.65 10.16
N THR A 381 2.72 14.56 11.50
CA THR A 381 1.47 14.29 12.23
C THR A 381 0.44 15.41 12.07
N GLU A 382 0.89 16.62 11.75
CA GLU A 382 0.10 17.84 11.54
C GLU A 382 -0.74 17.73 10.27
N LEU A 383 -0.28 16.95 9.28
CA LEU A 383 -0.95 16.79 8.00
C LEU A 383 -2.29 16.06 8.12
N LYS A 384 -2.46 15.24 9.17
CA LYS A 384 -3.63 14.37 9.37
C LYS A 384 -3.93 13.53 8.12
N GLN A 385 -2.87 13.13 7.40
CA GLN A 385 -2.94 12.29 6.21
C GLN A 385 -2.52 10.87 6.54
N ARG A 386 -2.91 9.94 5.68
CA ARG A 386 -2.42 8.57 5.68
C ARG A 386 -1.14 8.56 4.84
N ILE A 387 -0.06 7.98 5.34
CA ILE A 387 1.19 7.81 4.57
C ILE A 387 1.23 6.39 4.03
N ARG A 388 1.47 6.24 2.74
CA ARG A 388 1.47 4.95 2.02
C ARG A 388 2.88 4.51 1.64
N ASP A 389 3.71 5.43 1.15
CA ASP A 389 5.04 5.05 0.72
C ASP A 389 6.04 6.14 1.07
N VAL A 390 7.29 5.72 1.27
CA VAL A 390 8.42 6.61 1.53
C VAL A 390 9.64 6.08 0.80
N ARG A 391 10.32 6.96 0.07
CA ARG A 391 11.54 6.64 -0.69
C ARG A 391 12.55 7.77 -0.54
N GLN A 392 13.83 7.42 -0.62
CA GLN A 392 14.88 8.40 -0.88
C GLN A 392 14.99 8.65 -2.39
N GLY A 393 15.01 9.91 -2.81
CA GLY A 393 15.26 10.31 -4.19
C GLY A 393 16.76 10.31 -4.54
N PRO A 394 17.11 10.33 -5.83
CA PRO A 394 18.51 10.41 -6.28
C PRO A 394 19.20 11.72 -5.87
N ASP A 395 18.42 12.75 -5.54
CA ASP A 395 18.85 14.04 -4.99
C ASP A 395 19.17 13.99 -3.48
N GLY A 396 19.06 12.82 -2.86
CA GLY A 396 19.28 12.60 -1.43
C GLY A 396 18.18 13.14 -0.53
N LEU A 397 17.01 13.51 -1.06
CA LEU A 397 15.85 13.96 -0.29
C LEU A 397 14.88 12.81 0.00
N ILE A 398 13.99 13.01 0.97
CA ILE A 398 12.96 12.01 1.34
C ILE A 398 11.64 12.41 0.69
N TYR A 399 11.04 11.47 -0.03
CA TYR A 399 9.77 11.63 -0.73
C TYR A 399 8.71 10.74 -0.07
N VAL A 400 7.52 11.30 0.12
CA VAL A 400 6.43 10.67 0.88
C VAL A 400 5.14 10.71 0.06
N LEU A 401 4.56 9.53 -0.19
CA LEU A 401 3.24 9.39 -0.80
C LEU A 401 2.15 9.32 0.26
N THR A 402 1.13 10.17 0.11
CA THR A 402 -0.09 10.11 0.94
C THR A 402 -1.15 9.19 0.31
N GLU A 403 -2.11 8.68 1.10
CA GLU A 403 -3.14 7.76 0.61
C GLU A 403 -4.56 8.34 0.74
N ALA A 404 -5.13 8.74 -0.40
CA ALA A 404 -6.51 9.20 -0.56
C ALA A 404 -6.88 9.33 -2.05
N ASN A 405 -8.16 9.57 -2.36
CA ASN A 405 -8.63 10.00 -3.70
C ASN A 405 -8.03 11.32 -4.20
N ARG A 406 -7.48 12.14 -3.30
CA ARG A 406 -6.82 13.41 -3.62
C ARG A 406 -5.49 13.43 -2.89
N ALA A 407 -4.69 12.41 -3.16
CA ALA A 407 -3.37 12.26 -2.60
C ALA A 407 -2.38 13.22 -3.25
N ALA A 408 -1.24 13.33 -2.58
CA ALA A 408 -0.10 14.14 -2.95
C ALA A 408 1.20 13.38 -2.72
N LEU A 409 2.20 13.77 -3.50
CA LEU A 409 3.61 13.49 -3.25
C LEU A 409 4.20 14.68 -2.49
N LEU A 410 4.87 14.38 -1.38
CA LEU A 410 5.57 15.35 -0.56
C LEU A 410 7.06 15.11 -0.64
N ARG A 411 7.85 16.17 -0.41
CA ARG A 411 9.31 16.11 -0.30
C ARG A 411 9.77 16.84 0.95
N LEU A 412 10.68 16.22 1.70
CA LEU A 412 11.34 16.82 2.86
C LEU A 412 12.67 17.41 2.41
N GLU A 413 12.90 18.67 2.73
CA GLU A 413 14.08 19.47 2.41
C GLU A 413 14.72 20.03 3.69
N PRO A 414 16.06 20.12 3.77
CA PRO A 414 16.69 20.91 4.82
C PRO A 414 16.30 22.39 4.68
N VAL A 415 16.22 23.09 5.80
CA VAL A 415 16.17 24.56 5.80
C VAL A 415 17.61 25.06 5.69
N GLU A 416 17.85 25.98 4.76
CA GLU A 416 19.15 26.64 4.57
C GLU A 416 19.51 27.58 5.72
#